data_AF-A0A950XBU0-F1
#
_entry.id   AF-A0A950XBU0-F1
#
_cell.length_a   1.000
_cell.length_b   1.000
_cell.length_c   1.000
_cell.angle_alpha   90.00
_cell.angle_beta   90.00
_cell.angle_gamma   90.00
#
_symmetry.space_group_name_H-M   'P 1'
#
loop_
_entity.id
_entity.type
_entity.pdbx_description
1 polymer ?
#
loop_
_entity_poly.entity_id
_entity_poly.type
_entity_poly.pdbx_seq_one_letter_code
_entity_poly.pdbx_strand_id
1 'polypeptide(L)'
;MITREQAIQMFRSNDLIGIGMEADAVRKRLHPELIVSYSLEGGPEPSPSIAALHFDGRQTLEERVEELENLRRVQEETGELMAVNPSFTGTAVEYLKTLAVSRIYLDNISHVQSSPSAAGAKVCQIALRFGANDLGAIGNGPTEEEIRRLIRDAGFVPKQRDALFRSLFWN
;
A
#
# COMPACT_ATOMS: atom_id res chain seq x y z
N MET A 1 9.67 6.40 -12.77
CA MET A 1 8.26 6.69 -13.06
C MET A 1 7.82 6.14 -14.41
N ILE A 2 6.71 5.40 -14.44
CA ILE A 2 6.00 4.98 -15.65
C ILE A 2 5.04 6.08 -16.13
N THR A 3 4.64 6.10 -17.41
CA THR A 3 3.69 7.09 -17.93
C THR A 3 2.24 6.78 -17.54
N ARG A 4 1.34 7.77 -17.69
CA ARG A 4 -0.11 7.59 -17.52
C ARG A 4 -0.65 6.46 -18.39
N GLU A 5 -0.24 6.39 -19.65
CA GLU A 5 -0.66 5.35 -20.58
C GLU A 5 -0.19 3.97 -20.10
N GLN A 6 1.05 3.85 -19.61
CA GLN A 6 1.57 2.60 -19.07
C GLN A 6 0.77 2.14 -17.84
N ALA A 7 0.39 3.07 -16.95
CA ALA A 7 -0.46 2.76 -15.80
C ALA A 7 -1.85 2.25 -16.22
N ILE A 8 -2.49 2.89 -17.21
CA ILE A 8 -3.77 2.44 -17.76
C ILE A 8 -3.63 1.03 -18.36
N GLN A 9 -2.53 0.75 -19.07
CA GLN A 9 -2.27 -0.59 -19.61
C GLN A 9 -2.08 -1.63 -18.52
N MET A 10 -1.40 -1.29 -17.41
CA MET A 10 -1.29 -2.18 -16.25
C MET A 10 -2.66 -2.48 -15.64
N PHE A 11 -3.55 -1.48 -15.51
CA PHE A 11 -4.91 -1.70 -15.05
C PHE A 11 -5.69 -2.66 -15.96
N ARG A 12 -5.53 -2.54 -17.28
CA ARG A 12 -6.18 -3.41 -18.29
C ARG A 12 -5.57 -4.80 -18.40
N SER A 13 -4.31 -4.97 -18.00
CA SER A 13 -3.59 -6.23 -18.16
C SER A 13 -4.17 -7.36 -17.30
N ASN A 14 -4.16 -8.59 -17.83
CA ASN A 14 -4.50 -9.80 -17.07
C ASN A 14 -3.28 -10.43 -16.37
N ASP A 15 -2.08 -9.90 -16.60
CA ASP A 15 -0.86 -10.37 -15.93
C ASP A 15 -0.71 -9.76 -14.53
N LEU A 16 -1.59 -10.21 -13.63
CA LEU A 16 -1.57 -9.77 -12.24
C LEU A 16 -0.24 -10.10 -11.55
N ILE A 17 0.35 -11.26 -11.86
CA ILE A 17 1.59 -11.73 -11.23
C ILE A 17 2.77 -10.85 -11.68
N GLY A 18 2.90 -10.56 -12.96
CA GLY A 18 3.95 -9.67 -13.47
C GLY A 18 3.86 -8.27 -12.88
N ILE A 19 2.65 -7.71 -12.78
CA ILE A 19 2.43 -6.40 -12.14
C ILE A 19 2.80 -6.45 -10.66
N GLY A 20 2.41 -7.50 -9.94
CA GLY A 20 2.77 -7.68 -8.53
C GLY A 20 4.28 -7.80 -8.32
N MET A 21 4.98 -8.52 -9.18
CA MET A 21 6.44 -8.65 -9.15
C MET A 21 7.15 -7.32 -9.41
N GLU A 22 6.67 -6.53 -10.37
CA GLU A 22 7.20 -5.18 -10.64
C GLU A 22 7.00 -4.26 -9.44
N ALA A 23 5.82 -4.31 -8.81
CA ALA A 23 5.54 -3.55 -7.60
C ALA A 23 6.44 -3.98 -6.42
N ASP A 24 6.69 -5.28 -6.23
CA ASP A 24 7.65 -5.76 -5.22
C ASP A 24 9.09 -5.36 -5.55
N ALA A 25 9.46 -5.24 -6.83
CA ALA A 25 10.77 -4.73 -7.23
C ALA A 25 10.94 -3.25 -6.82
N VAL A 26 9.90 -2.42 -7.02
CA VAL A 26 9.90 -1.03 -6.52
C VAL A 26 9.96 -1.00 -5.00
N ARG A 27 9.18 -1.84 -4.30
CA ARG A 27 9.23 -1.96 -2.84
C ARG A 27 10.63 -2.35 -2.35
N LYS A 28 11.31 -3.31 -2.99
CA LYS A 28 12.69 -3.72 -2.65
C LYS A 28 13.71 -2.60 -2.86
N ARG A 29 13.51 -1.75 -3.87
CA ARG A 29 14.39 -0.60 -4.12
C ARG A 29 14.28 0.45 -3.02
N LEU A 30 13.06 0.71 -2.53
CA LEU A 30 12.79 1.68 -1.46
C LEU A 30 13.05 1.12 -0.06
N HIS A 31 12.75 -0.16 0.14
CA HIS A 31 12.82 -0.90 1.40
C HIS A 31 13.53 -2.25 1.17
N PRO A 32 14.86 -2.24 1.00
CA PRO A 32 15.64 -3.46 0.78
C PRO A 32 15.63 -4.39 1.99
N GLU A 33 15.42 -3.85 3.19
CA GLU A 33 15.15 -4.61 4.38
C GLU A 33 13.87 -5.44 4.22
N LEU A 34 13.88 -6.66 4.76
CA LEU A 34 12.69 -7.50 4.83
C LEU A 34 11.78 -7.06 5.98
N ILE A 35 11.65 -5.77 6.24
CA ILE A 35 10.81 -5.21 7.29
C ILE A 35 9.47 -4.78 6.69
N VAL A 36 8.40 -5.12 7.39
CA VAL A 36 7.07 -4.55 7.18
C VAL A 36 6.67 -3.86 8.46
N SER A 37 6.35 -2.56 8.36
CA SER A 37 5.87 -1.80 9.49
C SER A 37 4.39 -2.09 9.76
N TYR A 38 3.96 -1.91 11.01
CA TYR A 38 2.54 -1.95 11.35
C TYR A 38 2.21 -0.93 12.44
N SER A 39 1.00 -0.39 12.41
CA SER A 39 0.49 0.47 13.50
C SER A 39 -0.70 -0.19 14.18
N LEU A 40 -0.76 -0.05 15.50
CA LEU A 40 -1.93 -0.41 16.32
C LEU A 40 -2.87 0.78 16.54
N GLU A 41 -2.35 2.00 16.34
CA GLU A 41 -3.11 3.23 16.50
C GLU A 41 -3.94 3.51 15.23
N GLY A 42 -5.25 3.32 15.37
CA GLY A 42 -6.25 4.05 14.59
C GLY A 42 -6.79 5.17 15.48
N GLY A 43 -6.12 6.32 15.51
CA GLY A 43 -6.70 7.52 16.10
C GLY A 43 -8.02 7.88 15.38
N PRO A 44 -8.92 8.65 16.00
CA PRO A 44 -10.18 9.06 15.36
C PRO A 44 -9.95 9.92 14.11
N GLU A 45 -8.76 10.48 13.93
CA GLU A 45 -8.40 11.31 12.79
C GLU A 45 -7.33 10.64 11.90
N PRO A 46 -7.50 10.71 10.56
CA PRO A 46 -6.48 10.24 9.63
C PRO A 46 -5.18 11.03 9.83
N SER A 47 -4.04 10.34 9.83
CA SER A 47 -2.73 11.01 9.82
C SER A 47 -2.63 11.88 8.55
N PRO A 48 -2.31 13.18 8.66
CA PRO A 48 -2.24 14.07 7.50
C PRO A 48 -1.15 13.64 6.49
N SER A 49 -0.19 12.83 6.93
CA SER A 49 0.87 12.27 6.08
C SER A 49 0.49 10.97 5.37
N ILE A 50 -0.75 10.48 5.53
CA ILE A 50 -1.26 9.29 4.83
C ILE A 50 -2.41 9.71 3.91
N ALA A 51 -2.20 9.62 2.60
CA ALA A 51 -3.28 9.85 1.64
C ALA A 51 -4.09 8.56 1.40
N ALA A 52 -5.41 8.64 1.57
CA ALA A 52 -6.29 7.52 1.28
C ALA A 52 -6.74 7.55 -0.19
N LEU A 53 -6.67 6.40 -0.86
CA LEU A 53 -7.14 6.21 -2.23
C LEU A 53 -8.29 5.22 -2.19
N HIS A 54 -9.47 5.63 -2.67
CA HIS A 54 -10.66 4.79 -2.66
C HIS A 54 -11.18 4.63 -4.09
N PHE A 55 -11.03 3.42 -4.61
CA PHE A 55 -11.49 3.10 -5.95
C PHE A 55 -12.65 2.11 -5.94
N ASP A 56 -13.47 2.17 -6.98
CA ASP A 56 -14.54 1.21 -7.22
C ASP A 56 -14.77 0.95 -8.72
N GLY A 57 -15.73 0.08 -9.04
CA GLY A 57 -16.06 -0.26 -10.43
C GLY A 57 -16.76 0.85 -11.25
N ARG A 58 -16.99 2.04 -10.68
CA ARG A 58 -17.69 3.14 -11.36
C ARG A 58 -16.73 4.15 -11.99
N GLN A 59 -15.54 4.32 -11.41
CA GLN A 59 -14.50 5.19 -11.96
C GLN A 59 -13.85 4.58 -13.20
N THR A 60 -13.61 5.41 -14.20
CA THR A 60 -12.77 5.12 -15.35
C THR A 60 -11.31 4.93 -14.93
N LEU A 61 -10.52 4.23 -15.75
CA LEU A 61 -9.10 4.02 -15.44
C LEU A 61 -8.33 5.34 -15.49
N GLU A 62 -8.76 6.24 -16.36
CA GLU A 62 -8.22 7.59 -16.52
C GLU A 62 -8.42 8.41 -15.24
N GLU A 63 -9.59 8.36 -14.60
CA GLU A 63 -9.85 9.00 -13.30
C GLU A 63 -8.96 8.41 -12.20
N ARG A 64 -8.77 7.09 -12.17
CA ARG A 64 -7.90 6.46 -11.16
C ARG A 64 -6.44 6.89 -11.31
N VAL A 65 -5.94 6.95 -12.54
CA VAL A 65 -4.57 7.40 -12.82
C VAL A 65 -4.41 8.89 -12.55
N GLU A 66 -5.44 9.70 -12.80
CA GLU A 66 -5.44 11.12 -12.44
C GLU A 66 -5.31 11.33 -10.93
N GLU A 67 -5.96 10.50 -10.11
CA GLU A 67 -5.82 10.56 -8.66
C GLU A 67 -4.40 10.22 -8.19
N LEU A 68 -3.76 9.22 -8.81
CA LEU A 68 -2.35 8.89 -8.55
C LEU A 68 -1.41 10.02 -8.97
N GLU A 69 -1.64 10.63 -10.14
CA GLU A 69 -0.85 11.76 -10.63
C GLU A 69 -0.93 12.95 -9.68
N ASN A 70 -2.12 13.26 -9.17
CA ASN A 70 -2.31 14.34 -8.21
C ASN A 70 -1.53 14.10 -6.90
N LEU A 71 -1.56 12.88 -6.35
CA LEU A 71 -0.77 12.55 -5.16
C LEU A 71 0.73 12.62 -5.42
N ARG A 72 1.17 12.18 -6.60
CA ARG A 72 2.57 12.28 -7.01
C ARG A 72 3.02 13.74 -7.03
N ARG A 73 2.25 14.61 -7.68
CA ARG A 73 2.54 16.05 -7.77
C ARG A 73 2.59 16.68 -6.38
N VAL A 74 1.61 16.39 -5.52
CA VAL A 74 1.60 16.86 -4.12
C VAL A 74 2.88 16.43 -3.41
N GLN A 75 3.30 15.17 -3.57
CA GLN A 75 4.54 14.70 -2.95
C GLN A 75 5.80 15.37 -3.52
N GLU A 76 5.84 15.67 -4.81
CA GLU A 76 6.95 16.42 -5.43
C GLU A 76 7.01 17.88 -4.97
N GLU A 77 5.86 18.49 -4.70
CA GLU A 77 5.73 19.88 -4.24
C GLU A 77 6.02 20.04 -2.75
N THR A 78 5.52 19.13 -1.90
CA THR A 78 5.56 19.28 -0.43
C THR A 78 6.53 18.32 0.26
N GLY A 79 6.68 17.10 -0.24
CA GLY A 79 7.42 16.03 0.43
C GLY A 79 6.79 15.52 1.73
N GLU A 80 5.55 15.90 2.04
CA GLU A 80 4.91 15.63 3.34
C GLU A 80 4.16 14.29 3.40
N LEU A 81 3.87 13.66 2.26
CA LEU A 81 3.22 12.35 2.23
C LEU A 81 4.24 11.27 2.61
N MET A 82 3.96 10.57 3.69
CA MET A 82 4.71 9.39 4.11
C MET A 82 4.15 8.13 3.49
N ALA A 83 2.83 8.05 3.33
CA ALA A 83 2.18 6.85 2.84
C ALA A 83 0.96 7.12 1.95
N VAL A 84 0.61 6.11 1.16
CA VAL A 84 -0.73 5.97 0.59
C VAL A 84 -1.41 4.71 1.10
N ASN A 85 -2.73 4.77 1.25
CA ASN A 85 -3.58 3.63 1.60
C ASN A 85 -4.57 3.35 0.47
N PRO A 86 -4.17 2.58 -0.58
CA PRO A 86 -5.06 2.17 -1.65
C PRO A 86 -6.07 1.13 -1.19
N SER A 87 -7.33 1.38 -1.55
CA SER A 87 -8.45 0.46 -1.35
C SER A 87 -9.24 0.31 -2.65
N PHE A 88 -9.92 -0.83 -2.79
CA PHE A 88 -10.81 -1.09 -3.92
C PHE A 88 -12.05 -1.83 -3.42
N THR A 89 -13.24 -1.33 -3.75
CA THR A 89 -14.49 -2.04 -3.48
C THR A 89 -14.79 -3.01 -4.62
N GLY A 90 -14.41 -4.27 -4.46
CA GLY A 90 -14.58 -5.31 -5.48
C GLY A 90 -13.86 -6.60 -5.13
N THR A 91 -13.23 -7.23 -6.12
CA THR A 91 -12.52 -8.49 -5.95
C THR A 91 -11.11 -8.31 -5.36
N ALA A 92 -10.56 -9.37 -4.77
CA ALA A 92 -9.17 -9.39 -4.31
C ALA A 92 -8.16 -9.11 -5.44
N VAL A 93 -8.49 -9.52 -6.68
CA VAL A 93 -7.66 -9.26 -7.87
C VAL A 93 -7.60 -7.76 -8.18
N GLU A 94 -8.74 -7.07 -8.16
CA GLU A 94 -8.79 -5.62 -8.40
C GLU A 94 -8.11 -4.83 -7.29
N TYR A 95 -8.24 -5.28 -6.03
CA TYR A 95 -7.51 -4.72 -4.91
C TYR A 95 -5.99 -4.86 -5.08
N LEU A 96 -5.50 -6.08 -5.33
CA LEU A 96 -4.06 -6.34 -5.49
C LEU A 96 -3.48 -5.59 -6.69
N LYS A 97 -4.23 -5.52 -7.82
CA LYS A 97 -3.82 -4.75 -8.99
C LYS A 97 -3.75 -3.26 -8.68
N THR A 98 -4.77 -2.72 -8.02
CA THR A 98 -4.80 -1.32 -7.58
C THR A 98 -3.59 -1.00 -6.71
N LEU A 99 -3.34 -1.80 -5.68
CA LEU A 99 -2.22 -1.61 -4.77
C LEU A 99 -0.87 -1.67 -5.48
N ALA A 100 -0.69 -2.65 -6.37
CA ALA A 100 0.55 -2.82 -7.13
C ALA A 100 0.79 -1.65 -8.10
N VAL A 101 -0.24 -1.23 -8.84
CA VAL A 101 -0.13 -0.06 -9.73
C VAL A 101 0.15 1.21 -8.92
N SER A 102 -0.48 1.41 -7.77
CA SER A 102 -0.16 2.53 -6.87
C SER A 102 1.30 2.52 -6.45
N ARG A 103 1.88 1.37 -6.07
CA ARG A 103 3.31 1.27 -5.74
C ARG A 103 4.22 1.61 -6.91
N ILE A 104 3.92 1.13 -8.12
CA ILE A 104 4.74 1.39 -9.30
C ILE A 104 4.67 2.86 -9.71
N TYR A 105 3.47 3.45 -9.67
CA TYR A 105 3.22 4.82 -10.09
C TYR A 105 3.77 5.84 -9.08
N LEU A 106 3.58 5.59 -7.78
CA LEU A 106 3.97 6.47 -6.68
C LEU A 106 5.34 6.07 -6.13
N ASP A 107 6.34 5.93 -7.01
CA ASP A 107 7.71 5.57 -6.65
C ASP A 107 8.46 6.62 -5.80
N ASN A 108 7.82 7.78 -5.55
CA ASN A 108 8.28 8.88 -4.71
C ASN A 108 7.60 8.95 -3.33
N ILE A 109 6.66 8.05 -3.03
CA ILE A 109 6.05 7.91 -1.70
C ILE A 109 6.60 6.64 -1.03
N SER A 110 7.16 6.80 0.17
CA SER A 110 7.88 5.74 0.88
C SER A 110 6.97 4.53 1.14
N HIS A 111 5.82 4.76 1.76
CA HIS A 111 4.98 3.67 2.25
C HIS A 111 3.72 3.44 1.41
N VAL A 112 3.43 2.18 1.11
CA VAL A 112 2.13 1.74 0.59
C VAL A 112 1.54 0.83 1.64
N GLN A 113 0.45 1.29 2.23
CA GLN A 113 -0.26 0.64 3.32
C GLN A 113 -1.32 -0.32 2.79
N SER A 114 -1.39 -1.50 3.40
CA SER A 114 -2.49 -2.44 3.23
C SER A 114 -3.28 -2.55 4.54
N SER A 115 -4.58 -2.78 4.47
CA SER A 115 -5.46 -2.85 5.64
C SER A 115 -6.25 -4.17 5.65
N PRO A 116 -6.08 -5.02 6.69
CA PRO A 116 -6.83 -6.27 6.81
C PRO A 116 -8.33 -6.06 6.92
N SER A 117 -8.76 -4.91 7.45
CA SER A 117 -10.17 -4.53 7.54
C SER A 117 -10.80 -4.24 6.17
N ALA A 118 -10.00 -3.80 5.20
CA ALA A 118 -10.47 -3.49 3.85
C ALA A 118 -10.42 -4.70 2.91
N ALA A 119 -9.30 -5.45 2.91
CA ALA A 119 -9.05 -6.51 1.94
C ALA A 119 -9.21 -7.93 2.51
N GLY A 120 -9.28 -8.08 3.83
CA GLY A 120 -9.17 -9.35 4.51
C GLY A 120 -7.72 -9.81 4.72
N ALA A 121 -7.49 -10.55 5.81
CA ALA A 121 -6.15 -10.93 6.27
C ALA A 121 -5.30 -11.66 5.22
N LYS A 122 -5.89 -12.60 4.46
CA LYS A 122 -5.16 -13.38 3.45
C LYS A 122 -4.78 -12.56 2.22
N VAL A 123 -5.63 -11.62 1.80
CA VAL A 123 -5.29 -10.72 0.69
C VAL A 123 -4.21 -9.72 1.13
N CYS A 124 -4.29 -9.19 2.35
CA CYS A 124 -3.23 -8.38 2.95
C CYS A 124 -1.88 -9.10 3.00
N GLN A 125 -1.87 -10.38 3.39
CA GLN A 125 -0.65 -11.18 3.39
C GLN A 125 0.00 -11.25 2.00
N ILE A 126 -0.81 -11.43 0.95
CA ILE A 126 -0.34 -11.44 -0.44
C ILE A 126 0.09 -10.03 -0.86
N ALA A 127 -0.61 -8.98 -0.42
CA ALA A 127 -0.31 -7.59 -0.75
C ALA A 127 1.12 -7.18 -0.37
N LEU A 128 1.70 -7.76 0.69
CA LEU A 128 3.10 -7.57 1.08
C LEU A 128 4.10 -8.00 -0.01
N ARG A 129 3.71 -8.94 -0.88
CA ARG A 129 4.48 -9.38 -2.05
C ARG A 129 4.03 -8.69 -3.36
N PHE A 130 3.11 -7.75 -3.25
CA PHE A 130 2.59 -6.92 -4.36
C PHE A 130 2.93 -5.44 -4.16
N GLY A 131 3.91 -5.14 -3.31
CA GLY A 131 4.45 -3.79 -3.14
C GLY A 131 4.07 -3.08 -1.85
N ALA A 132 3.17 -3.64 -1.03
CA ALA A 132 2.90 -3.10 0.29
C ALA A 132 4.11 -3.30 1.22
N ASN A 133 4.39 -2.32 2.07
CA ASN A 133 5.43 -2.40 3.10
C ASN A 133 4.93 -1.96 4.48
N ASP A 134 3.65 -1.68 4.61
CA ASP A 134 3.02 -1.28 5.87
C ASP A 134 1.64 -1.93 6.02
N LEU A 135 1.31 -2.37 7.24
CA LEU A 135 -0.04 -2.80 7.60
C LEU A 135 -0.66 -1.78 8.58
N GLY A 136 -1.69 -1.07 8.12
CA GLY A 136 -2.45 -0.13 8.94
C GLY A 136 -3.62 -0.82 9.64
N ALA A 137 -3.60 -0.90 10.97
CA ALA A 137 -4.74 -1.39 11.74
C ALA A 137 -5.67 -0.23 12.10
N ILE A 138 -6.86 -0.22 11.50
CA ILE A 138 -7.91 0.75 11.80
C ILE A 138 -8.96 0.00 12.65
N GLY A 139 -8.91 0.17 13.98
CA GLY A 139 -9.96 -0.25 14.92
C GLY A 139 -10.05 -1.74 15.24
N ASN A 140 -11.28 -2.29 15.32
CA ASN A 140 -11.69 -3.65 15.73
C ASN A 140 -11.20 -4.80 14.81
N GLY A 141 -10.03 -4.63 14.18
CA GLY A 141 -9.43 -5.59 13.28
C GLY A 141 -8.69 -6.73 14.00
N PRO A 142 -7.76 -7.39 13.31
CA PRO A 142 -6.94 -8.45 13.91
C PRO A 142 -6.13 -7.93 15.11
N THR A 143 -5.88 -8.82 16.07
CA THR A 143 -4.96 -8.60 17.18
C THR A 143 -3.55 -8.30 16.69
N GLU A 144 -2.72 -7.67 17.54
CA GLU A 144 -1.32 -7.42 17.20
C GLU A 144 -0.59 -8.71 16.79
N GLU A 145 -0.80 -9.81 17.52
CA GLU A 145 -0.10 -11.06 17.22
C GLU A 145 -0.56 -11.67 15.88
N GLU A 146 -1.82 -11.49 15.49
CA GLU A 146 -2.30 -11.88 14.17
C GLU A 146 -1.62 -11.04 13.06
N ILE A 147 -1.48 -9.73 13.25
CA ILE A 147 -0.73 -8.86 12.32
C ILE A 147 0.73 -9.34 12.20
N ARG A 148 1.41 -9.54 13.33
CA ARG A 148 2.81 -10.01 13.34
C ARG A 148 2.95 -11.37 12.66
N ARG A 149 1.98 -12.26 12.86
CA ARG A 149 1.93 -13.56 12.19
C ARG A 149 1.74 -13.42 10.69
N LEU A 150 0.81 -12.59 10.22
CA LEU A 150 0.61 -12.36 8.78
C LEU A 150 1.90 -11.89 8.10
N ILE A 151 2.61 -10.97 8.74
CA ILE A 151 3.90 -10.44 8.26
C ILE A 151 4.97 -11.54 8.21
N ARG A 152 5.13 -12.32 9.30
CA ARG A 152 6.12 -13.41 9.36
C ARG A 152 5.82 -14.52 8.35
N ASP A 153 4.55 -14.93 8.25
CA ASP A 153 4.12 -15.97 7.33
C ASP A 153 4.27 -15.52 5.86
N ALA A 154 4.24 -14.20 5.58
CA ALA A 154 4.59 -13.65 4.28
C ALA A 154 6.11 -13.62 4.01
N GLY A 155 6.95 -13.91 5.02
CA GLY A 155 8.42 -13.92 4.93
C GLY A 155 9.07 -12.56 5.20
N PHE A 156 8.50 -11.76 6.10
CA PHE A 156 9.02 -10.46 6.53
C PHE A 156 9.16 -10.40 8.07
N VAL A 157 9.86 -9.36 8.54
CA VAL A 157 10.06 -9.04 9.94
C VAL A 157 9.08 -7.92 10.33
N PRO A 158 8.14 -8.16 11.26
CA PRO A 158 7.20 -7.14 11.71
C PRO A 158 7.90 -6.11 12.61
N LYS A 159 7.69 -4.83 12.34
CA LYS A 159 8.08 -3.73 13.24
C LYS A 159 6.92 -2.79 13.53
N GLN A 160 6.60 -2.61 14.80
CA GLN A 160 5.60 -1.62 15.19
C GLN A 160 6.14 -0.21 14.91
N ARG A 161 5.28 0.69 14.44
CA ARG A 161 5.59 2.10 14.20
C ARG A 161 4.59 3.05 14.87
N ASP A 162 5.01 4.30 15.03
CA ASP A 162 4.12 5.42 15.36
C ASP A 162 3.44 6.02 14.11
N ALA A 163 2.68 7.10 14.29
CA ALA A 163 2.01 7.83 13.22
C ALA A 163 2.95 8.51 12.20
N LEU A 164 4.22 8.72 12.56
CA LEU A 164 5.27 9.29 11.71
C LEU A 164 6.20 8.21 11.13
N PHE A 165 5.77 6.94 11.12
CA PHE A 165 6.54 5.82 10.60
C PHE A 165 7.87 5.55 11.30
N ARG A 166 8.05 6.05 12.54
CA ARG A 166 9.20 5.74 13.38
C ARG A 166 8.97 4.42 14.10
N SER A 167 9.93 3.50 14.03
CA SER A 167 9.85 2.20 14.70
C SER A 167 9.81 2.37 16.22
N LEU A 168 8.86 1.70 16.89
CA LEU A 168 8.62 1.85 18.33
C LEU A 168 9.53 0.98 19.22
N PHE A 169 10.36 0.09 18.66
CA PHE A 169 11.29 -0.74 19.44
C PHE A 169 12.62 -1.01 18.71
N TRP A 170 13.73 -0.80 19.43
CA TRP A 170 15.09 -1.23 19.10
C TRP A 170 15.66 -2.04 20.28
N ASN A 171 15.05 -3.17 20.65
CA ASN A 171 15.61 -4.07 21.67
C ASN A 171 15.61 -5.49 21.15
#